data_AF-A0A4U6C345-F1
#
_entry.id   AF-A0A4U6C345-F1
#
_cell.length_a   1.000
_cell.length_b   1.000
_cell.length_c   1.000
_cell.angle_alpha   90.00
_cell.angle_beta   90.00
_cell.angle_gamma   90.00
#
_symmetry.space_group_name_H-M   'P 1'
#
loop_
_entity.id
_entity.type
_entity.pdbx_description
1 polymer ?
#
loop_
_entity_poly.entity_id
_entity_poly.type
_entity_poly.pdbx_seq_one_letter_code
_entity_poly.pdbx_strand_id
1 'polypeptide(L)'
;MAGGPERLILPHFERILEICRIRGWREGHKTLTVDRDGLKAILQEILRALPFDERWYIDNYPDVADGIAKGEIASARTHYMEFGFFEGRLPGLNGFDGAAYCRHYPDLAPLLAQPHGAALAQSHFIEHGYREGRETPAREIEIPPRQEATTQPLS
;
A
#
# COMPACT_ATOMS: atom_id res chain seq x y z
N MET A 1 12.53 -11.74 -14.14
CA MET A 1 13.76 -11.20 -13.48
C MET A 1 13.56 -9.71 -13.31
N ALA A 2 13.19 -9.23 -12.11
CA ALA A 2 13.35 -7.82 -11.70
C ALA A 2 13.03 -7.65 -10.21
N GLY A 3 13.74 -8.38 -9.33
CA GLY A 3 13.91 -7.94 -7.95
C GLY A 3 14.95 -6.83 -7.94
N GLY A 4 14.53 -5.59 -8.17
CA GLY A 4 15.40 -4.43 -7.99
C GLY A 4 15.93 -4.42 -6.55
N PRO A 5 17.18 -3.98 -6.31
CA PRO A 5 17.83 -4.16 -5.03
C PRO A 5 16.98 -3.53 -3.93
N GLU A 6 16.56 -4.35 -2.97
CA GLU A 6 16.10 -3.88 -1.67
C GLU A 6 17.19 -2.94 -1.15
N ARG A 7 16.96 -1.62 -1.23
CA ARG A 7 17.82 -0.67 -0.52
C ARG A 7 17.52 -0.88 0.96
N LEU A 8 18.20 -1.86 1.54
CA LEU A 8 18.11 -2.22 2.95
C LEU A 8 18.65 -1.09 3.87
N ILE A 9 19.27 -0.06 3.27
CA ILE A 9 19.85 1.08 3.97
C ILE A 9 19.21 2.37 3.44
N LEU A 10 18.54 3.09 4.34
CA LEU A 10 18.05 4.44 4.06
C LEU A 10 19.23 5.38 3.75
N PRO A 11 19.08 6.35 2.83
CA PRO A 11 20.07 7.40 2.66
C PRO A 11 20.39 8.06 4.00
N HIS A 12 21.63 8.55 4.14
CA HIS A 12 22.02 9.32 5.33
C HIS A 12 21.02 10.44 5.59
N PHE A 13 20.73 10.72 6.87
CA PHE A 13 19.67 11.65 7.26
C PHE A 13 19.76 13.02 6.57
N GLU A 14 20.97 13.56 6.45
CA GLU A 14 21.20 14.83 5.77
C GLU A 14 20.83 14.81 4.28
N ARG A 15 21.00 13.65 3.63
CA ARG A 15 20.57 13.46 2.25
C ARG A 15 19.05 13.40 2.14
N ILE A 16 18.35 12.90 3.16
CA ILE A 16 16.88 12.90 3.22
C ILE A 16 16.37 14.35 3.30
N LEU A 17 16.96 15.19 4.16
CA LEU A 17 16.58 16.61 4.26
C LEU A 17 16.74 17.33 2.92
N GLU A 18 17.80 17.04 2.18
CA GLU A 18 18.07 17.64 0.87
C GLU A 18 17.10 17.15 -0.21
N ILE A 19 16.96 15.82 -0.38
CA ILE A 19 16.08 15.21 -1.40
C ILE A 19 14.63 15.64 -1.16
N CYS A 20 14.21 15.62 0.10
CA CYS A 20 12.85 15.96 0.48
C CYS A 20 12.67 17.48 0.69
N ARG A 21 13.72 18.29 0.49
CA ARG A 21 13.69 19.76 0.65
C ARG A 21 13.04 20.23 1.97
N ILE A 22 13.34 19.51 3.05
CA ILE A 22 12.77 19.75 4.39
C ILE A 22 13.48 20.95 5.04
N ARG A 23 12.71 21.92 5.53
CA ARG A 23 13.21 23.11 6.24
C ARG A 23 12.73 23.18 7.69
N GLY A 24 13.50 23.86 8.54
CA GLY A 24 13.18 24.08 9.96
C GLY A 24 13.78 23.03 10.90
N TRP A 25 14.33 21.93 10.39
CA TRP A 25 14.90 20.87 11.22
C TRP A 25 16.13 21.34 12.00
N ARG A 26 17.06 22.02 11.32
CA ARG A 26 18.32 22.47 11.94
C ARG A 26 18.09 23.58 12.96
N GLU A 27 17.03 24.35 12.75
CA GLU A 27 16.61 25.47 13.57
C GLU A 27 15.75 25.02 14.77
N GLY A 28 15.50 23.71 14.92
CA GLY A 28 14.71 23.16 16.03
C GLY A 28 13.23 23.53 15.95
N HIS A 29 12.71 23.84 14.77
CA HIS A 29 11.30 24.19 14.60
C HIS A 29 10.42 22.97 14.91
N LYS A 30 9.33 23.21 15.64
CA LYS A 30 8.32 22.20 15.93
C LYS A 30 7.60 21.70 14.66
N THR A 31 7.44 22.58 13.68
CA THR A 31 6.82 22.27 12.39
C THR A 31 7.84 22.41 11.29
N LEU A 32 7.88 21.41 10.42
CA LEU A 32 8.75 21.38 9.25
C LEU A 32 7.95 21.77 8.02
N THR A 33 8.61 22.45 7.08
CA THR A 33 8.03 22.74 5.77
C THR A 33 8.67 21.84 4.73
N VAL A 34 7.84 21.22 3.90
CA VAL A 34 8.22 20.39 2.76
C VAL A 34 7.55 20.97 1.52
N ASP A 35 8.24 20.99 0.39
CA ASP A 35 7.58 21.35 -0.87
C ASP A 35 6.89 20.12 -1.51
N ARG A 36 6.18 20.35 -2.62
CA ARG A 36 5.42 19.30 -3.30
C ARG A 36 6.31 18.13 -3.75
N ASP A 37 7.47 18.42 -4.32
CA ASP A 37 8.40 17.41 -4.82
C ASP A 37 8.98 16.60 -3.65
N GLY A 38 9.28 17.28 -2.54
CA GLY A 38 9.77 16.65 -1.33
C GLY A 38 8.75 15.73 -0.68
N LEU A 39 7.49 16.16 -0.60
CA LEU A 39 6.40 15.31 -0.12
C LEU A 39 6.21 14.11 -1.05
N LYS A 40 6.25 14.33 -2.37
CA LYS A 40 6.16 13.26 -3.36
C LYS A 40 7.31 12.25 -3.18
N ALA A 41 8.55 12.71 -2.98
CA ALA A 41 9.70 11.84 -2.75
C ALA A 41 9.52 10.98 -1.49
N ILE A 42 9.06 11.57 -0.38
CA ILE A 42 8.77 10.82 0.86
C ILE A 42 7.72 9.74 0.60
N LEU A 43 6.61 10.10 -0.04
CA LEU A 43 5.53 9.16 -0.34
C LEU A 43 6.01 8.05 -1.27
N GLN A 44 6.80 8.35 -2.29
CA GLN A 44 7.35 7.34 -3.21
C GLN A 44 8.28 6.34 -2.54
N GLU A 45 9.09 6.78 -1.56
CA GLU A 45 9.90 5.85 -0.77
C GLU A 45 9.01 4.92 0.08
N ILE A 46 7.94 5.44 0.67
CA ILE A 46 6.95 4.62 1.41
C ILE A 46 6.28 3.62 0.46
N LEU A 47 5.73 4.08 -0.66
CA LEU A 47 5.02 3.23 -1.62
C LEU A 47 5.91 2.15 -2.22
N ARG A 48 7.21 2.41 -2.38
CA ARG A 48 8.17 1.41 -2.86
C ARG A 48 8.33 0.25 -1.89
N ALA A 49 8.27 0.51 -0.59
CA ALA A 49 8.40 -0.51 0.46
C ALA A 49 7.10 -1.29 0.71
N LEU A 50 5.94 -0.75 0.29
CA LEU A 50 4.66 -1.40 0.47
C LEU A 50 4.41 -2.54 -0.55
N PRO A 51 3.62 -3.57 -0.16
CA PRO A 51 3.15 -4.59 -1.08
C PRO A 51 2.38 -3.98 -2.26
N PHE A 52 2.64 -4.52 -3.45
CA PHE A 52 1.98 -4.13 -4.69
C PHE A 52 1.77 -5.38 -5.53
N ASP A 53 0.52 -5.61 -5.91
CA ASP A 53 0.10 -6.73 -6.75
C ASP A 53 0.02 -6.26 -8.20
N GLU A 54 1.11 -6.44 -8.94
CA GLU A 54 1.22 -5.97 -10.32
C GLU A 54 0.17 -6.61 -11.24
N ARG A 55 -0.15 -7.89 -11.03
CA ARG A 55 -1.13 -8.59 -11.85
C ARG A 55 -2.53 -8.06 -11.59
N TRP A 56 -2.91 -7.96 -10.32
CA TRP A 56 -4.19 -7.36 -9.95
C TRP A 56 -4.32 -5.94 -10.50
N TYR A 57 -3.24 -5.15 -10.41
CA TYR A 57 -3.24 -3.75 -10.85
C TYR A 57 -3.52 -3.62 -12.35
N ILE A 58 -2.84 -4.38 -13.21
CA ILE A 58 -3.08 -4.31 -14.67
C ILE A 58 -4.42 -4.93 -15.07
N ASP A 59 -4.91 -5.92 -14.33
CA ASP A 59 -6.23 -6.53 -14.55
C ASP A 59 -7.36 -5.55 -14.20
N ASN A 60 -7.16 -4.66 -13.21
CA ASN A 60 -8.16 -3.68 -12.75
C ASN A 60 -8.01 -2.30 -13.41
N TYR A 61 -6.86 -2.00 -14.02
CA TYR A 61 -6.57 -0.72 -14.67
C TYR A 61 -6.09 -0.93 -16.12
N PRO A 62 -7.02 -1.21 -17.07
CA PRO A 62 -6.67 -1.53 -18.44
C PRO A 62 -5.92 -0.42 -19.19
N ASP A 63 -6.16 0.84 -18.82
CA ASP A 63 -5.43 1.99 -19.37
C ASP A 63 -3.92 1.92 -19.08
N VAL A 64 -3.56 1.40 -17.90
CA VAL A 64 -2.17 1.18 -17.52
C VAL A 64 -1.58 0.00 -18.29
N ALA A 65 -2.33 -1.10 -18.41
CA ALA A 65 -1.92 -2.26 -19.19
C ALA A 65 -1.62 -1.88 -20.67
N ASP A 66 -2.50 -1.08 -21.27
CA ASP A 66 -2.34 -0.56 -22.63
C ASP A 66 -1.12 0.36 -22.75
N GLY A 67 -0.92 1.27 -21.79
CA GLY A 67 0.25 2.15 -21.78
C GLY A 67 1.56 1.40 -21.64
N ILE A 68 1.58 0.30 -20.87
CA ILE A 68 2.74 -0.60 -20.78
C ILE A 68 2.98 -1.30 -22.12
N ALA A 69 1.93 -1.85 -22.74
CA ALA A 69 2.03 -2.56 -24.02
C ALA A 69 2.54 -1.65 -25.15
N LYS A 70 2.23 -0.35 -25.10
CA LYS A 70 2.71 0.67 -26.04
C LYS A 70 4.12 1.19 -25.72
N GLY A 71 4.68 0.83 -24.56
CA GLY A 71 5.97 1.35 -24.08
C GLY A 71 5.92 2.78 -23.56
N GLU A 72 4.73 3.34 -23.34
CA GLU A 72 4.50 4.68 -22.78
C GLU A 72 4.70 4.69 -21.26
N ILE A 73 4.42 3.55 -20.60
CA ILE A 73 4.57 3.34 -19.17
C ILE A 73 5.61 2.23 -18.95
N ALA A 74 6.64 2.52 -18.16
CA ALA A 74 7.74 1.57 -17.92
C ALA A 74 7.31 0.29 -17.18
N SER A 75 6.40 0.43 -16.20
CA SER A 75 5.83 -0.70 -15.44
C SER A 75 4.58 -0.26 -14.68
N ALA A 76 3.76 -1.22 -14.23
CA ALA A 76 2.58 -0.93 -13.41
C ALA A 76 2.97 -0.29 -12.07
N ARG A 77 4.06 -0.76 -11.46
CA ARG A 77 4.60 -0.18 -10.23
C ARG A 77 5.05 1.27 -10.43
N THR A 78 5.72 1.57 -11.54
CA THR A 78 6.10 2.95 -11.90
C THR A 78 4.86 3.82 -12.03
N HIS A 79 3.83 3.36 -12.75
CA HIS A 79 2.57 4.11 -12.86
C HIS A 79 1.96 4.39 -11.49
N TYR A 80 1.87 3.37 -10.63
CA TYR A 80 1.29 3.52 -9.31
C TYR A 80 2.01 4.55 -8.43
N MET A 81 3.35 4.52 -8.38
CA MET A 81 4.14 5.45 -7.58
C MET A 81 4.15 6.89 -8.12
N GLU A 82 4.00 7.07 -9.43
CA GLU A 82 4.04 8.39 -10.06
C GLU A 82 2.67 9.05 -10.16
N PHE A 83 1.62 8.26 -10.40
CA PHE A 83 0.27 8.73 -10.72
C PHE A 83 -0.79 7.99 -9.90
N GLY A 84 -0.81 6.66 -9.96
CA GLY A 84 -1.93 5.85 -9.48
C GLY A 84 -2.31 6.10 -8.01
N PHE A 85 -1.33 6.21 -7.10
CA PHE A 85 -1.60 6.54 -5.71
C PHE A 85 -2.30 7.91 -5.56
N PHE A 86 -1.83 8.92 -6.29
CA PHE A 86 -2.39 10.27 -6.25
C PHE A 86 -3.76 10.37 -6.95
N GLU A 87 -4.09 9.42 -7.83
CA GLU A 87 -5.41 9.25 -8.44
C GLU A 87 -6.40 8.46 -7.56
N GLY A 88 -5.93 7.96 -6.40
CA GLY A 88 -6.69 7.12 -5.50
C GLY A 88 -6.91 5.70 -6.03
N ARG A 89 -6.00 5.19 -6.87
CA ARG A 89 -6.00 3.77 -7.29
C ARG A 89 -5.46 2.89 -6.17
N LEU A 90 -5.92 1.65 -6.10
CA LEU A 90 -5.44 0.67 -5.14
C LEU A 90 -4.21 -0.07 -5.69
N PRO A 91 -3.22 -0.43 -4.87
CA PRO A 91 -2.04 -1.20 -5.30
C PRO A 91 -2.32 -2.71 -5.48
N GLY A 92 -3.54 -3.15 -5.19
CA GLY A 92 -3.88 -4.53 -4.90
C GLY A 92 -4.81 -4.62 -3.69
N LEU A 93 -5.40 -5.80 -3.47
CA LEU A 93 -6.30 -6.04 -2.35
C LEU A 93 -5.63 -6.65 -1.12
N ASN A 94 -4.40 -7.16 -1.25
CA ASN A 94 -3.53 -7.53 -0.13
C ASN A 94 -4.22 -8.31 1.02
N GLY A 95 -5.06 -9.28 0.68
CA GLY A 95 -5.78 -10.10 1.66
C GLY A 95 -7.14 -9.53 2.12
N PHE A 96 -7.73 -8.60 1.37
CA PHE A 96 -9.08 -8.07 1.61
C PHE A 96 -10.10 -9.18 1.90
N ASP A 97 -10.76 -9.07 3.05
CA ASP A 97 -11.87 -9.94 3.45
C ASP A 97 -13.18 -9.15 3.39
N GLY A 98 -13.96 -9.40 2.33
CA GLY A 98 -15.25 -8.73 2.13
C GLY A 98 -16.26 -9.00 3.24
N ALA A 99 -16.22 -10.18 3.87
CA ALA A 99 -17.13 -10.48 4.97
C ALA A 99 -16.72 -9.74 6.25
N ALA A 100 -15.42 -9.64 6.55
CA ALA A 100 -14.93 -8.81 7.65
C ALA A 100 -15.24 -7.34 7.43
N TYR A 101 -15.07 -6.85 6.21
CA TYR A 101 -15.43 -5.50 5.80
C TYR A 101 -16.93 -5.20 6.03
N CYS A 102 -17.83 -6.08 5.59
CA CYS A 102 -19.26 -5.94 5.85
C CYS A 102 -19.63 -6.01 7.35
N ARG A 103 -18.92 -6.81 8.16
CA ARG A 103 -19.14 -6.83 9.62
C ARG A 103 -18.69 -5.53 10.27
N HIS A 104 -17.64 -4.91 9.75
CA HIS A 104 -17.10 -3.66 10.28
C HIS A 104 -17.96 -2.45 9.90
N TYR A 105 -18.57 -2.45 8.72
CA TYR A 105 -19.38 -1.35 8.19
C TYR A 105 -20.87 -1.67 8.18
N PRO A 106 -21.68 -1.13 9.13
CA PRO A 106 -23.10 -1.50 9.29
C PRO A 106 -23.96 -1.27 8.05
N ASP A 107 -23.63 -0.29 7.21
CA ASP A 107 -24.30 0.01 5.95
C ASP A 107 -24.12 -1.11 4.90
N LEU A 108 -23.06 -1.90 5.02
CA LEU A 108 -22.76 -3.03 4.15
C LEU A 108 -23.14 -4.39 4.76
N ALA A 109 -23.59 -4.43 6.03
CA ALA A 109 -23.99 -5.65 6.70
C ALA A 109 -25.05 -6.47 5.92
N PRO A 110 -26.04 -5.87 5.22
CA PRO A 110 -26.99 -6.62 4.40
C PRO A 110 -26.35 -7.45 3.27
N LEU A 111 -25.13 -7.12 2.82
CA LEU A 111 -24.42 -7.90 1.80
C LEU A 111 -24.05 -9.31 2.30
N LEU A 112 -23.86 -9.52 3.61
CA LEU A 112 -23.48 -10.82 4.17
C LEU A 112 -24.50 -11.93 3.89
N ALA A 113 -25.77 -11.58 3.74
CA ALA A 113 -26.85 -12.51 3.44
C ALA A 113 -27.04 -12.77 1.93
N GLN A 114 -26.36 -12.00 1.08
CA GLN A 114 -26.53 -12.08 -0.38
C GLN A 114 -25.56 -13.11 -1.00
N PRO A 115 -25.99 -13.83 -2.04
CA PRO A 115 -25.05 -14.59 -2.87
C PRO A 115 -23.95 -13.66 -3.40
N HIS A 116 -22.70 -14.09 -3.28
CA HIS A 116 -21.52 -13.27 -3.68
C HIS A 116 -21.38 -11.96 -2.90
N GLY A 117 -21.98 -11.82 -1.72
CA GLY A 117 -21.89 -10.62 -0.88
C GLY A 117 -20.45 -10.14 -0.63
N ALA A 118 -19.52 -11.06 -0.41
CA ALA A 118 -18.10 -10.72 -0.23
C ALA A 118 -17.46 -10.10 -1.49
N ALA A 119 -17.89 -10.51 -2.68
CA ALA A 119 -17.42 -9.90 -3.94
C ALA A 119 -18.04 -8.51 -4.14
N LEU A 120 -19.33 -8.33 -3.82
CA LEU A 120 -19.97 -7.01 -3.84
C LEU A 120 -19.29 -6.03 -2.86
N ALA A 121 -18.93 -6.51 -1.68
CA ALA A 121 -18.19 -5.74 -0.69
C ALA A 121 -16.80 -5.31 -1.19
N GLN A 122 -16.13 -6.19 -1.92
CA GLN A 122 -14.85 -5.90 -2.58
C GLN A 122 -15.01 -4.83 -3.66
N SER A 123 -16.01 -4.95 -4.54
CA SER A 123 -16.33 -3.93 -5.54
C SER A 123 -16.60 -2.57 -4.88
N HIS A 124 -17.42 -2.55 -3.83
CA HIS A 124 -17.67 -1.33 -3.06
C HIS A 124 -16.37 -0.72 -2.51
N PHE A 125 -15.47 -1.52 -1.95
CA PHE A 125 -14.21 -1.00 -1.42
C PHE A 125 -13.33 -0.39 -2.52
N ILE A 126 -13.24 -1.04 -3.68
CA ILE A 126 -12.45 -0.56 -4.82
C ILE A 126 -13.02 0.75 -5.38
N GLU A 127 -14.34 0.83 -5.54
CA GLU A 127 -15.01 1.94 -6.22
C GLU A 127 -15.20 3.17 -5.31
N HIS A 128 -15.50 2.91 -4.03
CA HIS A 128 -15.91 3.94 -3.07
C HIS A 128 -15.08 3.91 -1.79
N GLY A 129 -15.00 2.74 -1.14
CA GLY A 129 -14.48 2.63 0.22
C GLY A 129 -13.07 3.18 0.40
N TYR A 130 -12.14 2.92 -0.52
CA TYR A 130 -10.77 3.44 -0.41
C TYR A 130 -10.71 4.97 -0.44
N ARG A 131 -11.49 5.62 -1.32
CA ARG A 131 -11.55 7.09 -1.41
C ARG A 131 -12.30 7.74 -0.26
N GLU A 132 -13.25 7.02 0.32
CA GLU A 132 -13.93 7.42 1.56
C GLU A 132 -13.02 7.32 2.79
N GLY A 133 -11.82 6.74 2.66
CA GLY A 133 -10.92 6.50 3.79
C GLY A 133 -11.35 5.35 4.68
N ARG A 134 -12.18 4.42 4.17
CA ARG A 134 -12.55 3.21 4.90
C ARG A 134 -11.34 2.30 5.04
N GLU A 135 -11.17 1.77 6.24
CA GLU A 135 -10.12 0.82 6.56
C GLU A 135 -10.58 -0.60 6.24
N THR A 136 -9.65 -1.45 5.83
CA THR A 136 -9.91 -2.89 5.66
C THR A 136 -9.47 -3.58 6.94
N PRO A 137 -10.38 -4.23 7.70
CA PRO A 137 -9.98 -4.98 8.88
C PRO A 137 -8.91 -5.99 8.47
N ALA A 138 -7.77 -5.97 9.18
CA ALA A 138 -6.75 -6.97 8.94
C ALA A 138 -7.37 -8.36 9.15
N ARG A 139 -7.08 -9.29 8.23
CA ARG A 139 -7.36 -10.69 8.49
C ARG A 139 -6.61 -11.04 9.77
N GLU A 140 -7.30 -11.58 10.77
CA GLU A 140 -6.66 -12.09 11.98
C GLU A 140 -5.70 -13.21 11.53
N ILE A 141 -4.41 -12.88 11.37
CA ILE A 141 -3.40 -13.88 11.13
C ILE A 141 -3.14 -14.47 12.51
N GLU A 142 -3.67 -15.66 12.78
CA GLU A 142 -3.21 -16.46 13.92
C GLU A 142 -1.70 -16.64 13.77
N ILE A 143 -0.92 -15.91 14.55
CA ILE A 143 0.51 -16.16 14.68
C ILE A 143 0.61 -17.43 15.53
N PRO A 144 1.02 -18.58 14.98
CA PRO A 144 1.19 -19.78 15.80
C PRO A 144 2.19 -19.44 16.92
N PRO A 145 1.93 -19.90 18.17
CA PRO A 145 2.82 -19.61 19.28
C PRO A 145 4.23 -20.04 18.90
N ARG A 146 5.20 -19.16 19.14
CA ARG A 146 6.63 -19.43 18.93
C ARG A 146 6.93 -20.74 19.68
N GLN A 147 7.32 -21.80 18.98
CA GLN A 147 7.79 -23.01 19.63
C GLN A 147 8.99 -22.59 20.49
N GLU A 148 8.80 -22.59 21.81
CA GLU A 148 9.89 -22.32 22.73
C GLU A 148 10.93 -23.42 22.52
N ALA A 149 12.14 -23.01 22.12
CA ALA A 149 13.26 -23.92 22.02
C ALA A 149 13.46 -24.55 23.39
N THR A 150 13.13 -25.84 23.51
CA THR A 150 13.39 -26.62 24.71
C THR A 150 14.91 -26.65 24.90
N THR A 151 15.44 -25.83 25.80
CA THR A 151 16.81 -25.97 26.27
C THR A 151 16.90 -27.27 27.07
N GLN A 152 17.36 -28.35 26.43
CA GLN A 152 17.88 -29.49 27.16
C GLN A 152 19.18 -29.06 27.86
N PRO A 153 19.35 -29.33 29.17
CA PRO A 153 20.62 -29.09 29.83
C PRO A 153 21.67 -30.05 29.25
N LEU A 154 22.83 -29.49 28.90
CA LEU A 154 24.02 -30.26 28.52
C LEU A 154 24.40 -31.18 29.69
N SER A 155 24.46 -32.48 29.40
CA SER A 155 24.90 -33.53 30.34
C SER A 155 26.41 -33.54 30.52
#